data_AF-A0A818K7A1-F1
#
_entry.id   AF-A0A818K7A1-F1
#
_cell.length_a   1.000
_cell.length_b   1.000
_cell.length_c   1.000
_cell.angle_alpha   90.00
_cell.angle_beta   90.00
_cell.angle_gamma   90.00
#
_symmetry.space_group_name_H-M   'P 1'
#
loop_
_entity.id
_entity.type
_entity.pdbx_description
1 polymer ?
#
loop_
_entity_poly.entity_id
_entity_poly.type
_entity_poly.pdbx_seq_one_letter_code
_entity_poly.pdbx_strand_id
1 'polypeptide(L)'
;KNCVNIIGNGCVVNLPELREEIQKNESRGITNWSNRLLISDRAHLVFDFHKQSDGFIERGRGKSSLGTTKKGIGPTYSSKATRNGIRAGDLVGDFSMFSDKLRNIYNYYKLTFPDLDIDIEKTIE
;
A
#
# COMPACT_ATOMS: atom_id res chain seq x y z
N LYS A 1 3.38 -28.10 -8.37
CA LYS A 1 2.54 -27.73 -7.20
C LYS A 1 3.36 -27.54 -5.90
N ASN A 2 4.70 -27.39 -5.97
CA ASN A 2 5.60 -27.36 -4.79
C ASN A 2 6.34 -26.02 -4.61
N CYS A 3 5.99 -24.98 -5.38
CA CYS A 3 6.67 -23.70 -5.28
C CYS A 3 6.09 -22.86 -4.13
N VAL A 4 7.00 -22.24 -3.38
CA VAL A 4 6.71 -21.22 -2.38
C VAL A 4 6.84 -19.85 -3.06
N ASN A 5 5.81 -19.02 -2.95
CA ASN A 5 5.77 -17.66 -3.45
C ASN A 5 6.14 -16.70 -2.33
N ILE A 6 7.10 -15.80 -2.59
CA ILE A 6 7.61 -14.87 -1.59
C ILE A 6 7.45 -13.44 -2.12
N ILE A 7 6.72 -12.61 -1.38
CA ILE A 7 6.71 -11.16 -1.56
C ILE A 7 7.84 -10.58 -0.71
N GLY A 8 8.94 -10.23 -1.38
CA GLY A 8 10.13 -9.69 -0.74
C GLY A 8 9.97 -8.28 -0.19
N ASN A 9 10.92 -7.85 0.64
CA ASN A 9 11.01 -6.51 1.22
C ASN A 9 11.15 -5.37 0.19
N GLY A 10 11.60 -5.71 -1.03
CA GLY A 10 11.67 -4.78 -2.15
C GLY A 10 10.30 -4.27 -2.59
N CYS A 11 9.27 -5.11 -2.46
CA CYS A 11 7.93 -4.85 -2.98
C CYS A 11 7.13 -3.87 -2.12
N VAL A 12 6.16 -3.25 -2.79
CA VAL A 12 5.07 -2.49 -2.18
C VAL A 12 3.78 -3.26 -2.39
N VAL A 13 2.95 -3.37 -1.35
CA VAL A 13 1.79 -4.25 -1.33
C VAL A 13 0.54 -3.45 -1.00
N ASN A 14 -0.49 -3.54 -1.84
CA ASN A 14 -1.81 -3.05 -1.52
C ASN A 14 -2.65 -4.22 -0.96
N LEU A 15 -3.03 -4.17 0.32
CA LEU A 15 -3.73 -5.27 0.98
C LEU A 15 -5.13 -5.54 0.39
N PRO A 16 -5.97 -4.52 0.09
CA PRO A 16 -7.25 -4.75 -0.58
C PRO A 16 -7.11 -5.45 -1.94
N GLU A 17 -6.21 -4.98 -2.81
CA GLU A 17 -5.99 -5.59 -4.13
C GLU A 17 -5.43 -7.01 -4.02
N LEU A 18 -4.49 -7.25 -3.09
CA LEU A 18 -3.96 -8.59 -2.83
C LEU A 18 -5.07 -9.56 -2.40
N ARG A 19 -5.98 -9.11 -1.52
CA ARG A 19 -7.12 -9.91 -1.08
C ARG A 19 -8.06 -10.24 -2.23
N GLU A 20 -8.38 -9.25 -3.06
CA GLU A 20 -9.25 -9.45 -4.23
C GLU A 20 -8.62 -10.45 -5.23
N GLU A 21 -7.31 -10.35 -5.45
CA GLU A 21 -6.58 -11.27 -6.32
C GLU A 21 -6.59 -12.71 -5.77
N ILE A 22 -6.39 -12.87 -4.46
CA ILE A 22 -6.49 -14.16 -3.79
C ILE A 22 -7.88 -14.76 -3.98
N GLN A 23 -8.95 -14.00 -3.71
CA GLN A 23 -10.34 -14.47 -3.87
C GLN A 23 -10.67 -14.88 -5.32
N LYS A 24 -10.17 -14.12 -6.30
CA LYS A 24 -10.29 -14.49 -7.73
C LYS A 24 -9.57 -15.79 -8.06
N ASN A 25 -8.44 -16.08 -7.42
CA ASN A 25 -7.70 -17.32 -7.63
C ASN A 25 -8.31 -18.50 -6.87
N GLU A 26 -8.89 -18.27 -5.69
CA GLU A 26 -9.65 -19.28 -4.95
C GLU A 26 -10.88 -19.74 -5.73
N SER A 27 -11.63 -18.81 -6.35
CA SER A 27 -12.77 -19.17 -7.21
C SER A 27 -12.37 -19.97 -8.46
N ARG A 28 -11.10 -19.92 -8.86
CA ARG A 28 -10.51 -20.74 -9.93
C ARG A 28 -9.93 -22.07 -9.44
N GLY A 29 -10.11 -22.41 -8.16
CA GLY A 29 -9.70 -23.69 -7.56
C GLY A 29 -8.30 -23.69 -6.94
N ILE A 30 -7.64 -22.53 -6.78
CA ILE A 30 -6.35 -22.43 -6.09
C ILE A 30 -6.62 -22.20 -4.59
N THR A 31 -6.81 -23.28 -3.83
CA THR A 31 -7.18 -23.20 -2.39
C THR A 31 -6.00 -23.36 -1.43
N ASN A 32 -4.87 -23.89 -1.88
CA ASN A 32 -3.69 -24.15 -1.05
C ASN A 32 -2.67 -22.98 -1.05
N TRP A 33 -3.12 -21.74 -1.21
CA TRP A 33 -2.24 -20.57 -1.34
C TRP A 33 -1.68 -20.10 0.01
N SER A 34 -2.44 -20.23 1.11
CA SER A 34 -2.06 -19.75 2.45
C SER A 34 -0.76 -20.37 2.96
N ASN A 35 -0.54 -21.66 2.68
CA ASN A 35 0.68 -22.37 3.04
C ASN A 35 1.87 -22.10 2.11
N ARG A 36 1.66 -21.31 1.04
CA ARG A 36 2.65 -21.09 -0.01
C ARG A 36 2.95 -19.62 -0.27
N LEU A 37 2.15 -18.70 0.25
CA LEU A 37 2.36 -17.27 0.09
C LEU A 37 2.98 -16.69 1.36
N LEU A 38 4.22 -16.25 1.26
CA LEU A 38 4.93 -15.57 2.33
C LEU A 38 5.09 -14.10 1.98
N ILE A 39 4.78 -13.22 2.93
CA ILE A 39 4.96 -11.77 2.80
C ILE A 39 6.04 -11.36 3.79
N SER A 40 7.08 -10.67 3.30
CA SER A 40 8.07 -10.09 4.19
C SER A 40 7.42 -9.01 5.06
N ASP A 41 7.65 -9.10 6.36
CA ASP A 41 7.40 -8.05 7.37
C ASP A 41 7.96 -6.67 6.96
N ARG A 42 9.02 -6.63 6.16
CA ARG A 42 9.65 -5.39 5.67
C ARG A 42 9.06 -4.85 4.37
N ALA A 43 8.10 -5.54 3.76
CA ALA A 43 7.38 -5.03 2.59
C ALA A 43 6.59 -3.78 2.99
N HIS A 44 6.57 -2.76 2.12
CA HIS A 44 5.85 -1.52 2.42
C HIS A 44 4.39 -1.61 1.97
N LEU A 45 3.49 -0.96 2.70
CA LEU A 45 2.07 -0.98 2.42
C LEU A 45 1.65 0.22 1.58
N VAL A 46 0.80 -0.06 0.59
CA VAL A 46 0.18 0.94 -0.28
C VAL A 46 -1.21 1.25 0.25
N PHE A 47 -1.44 2.48 0.67
CA PHE A 47 -2.74 2.98 1.11
C PHE A 47 -3.43 3.82 0.03
N ASP A 48 -4.71 4.11 0.23
CA ASP A 48 -5.50 4.86 -0.75
C ASP A 48 -5.03 6.31 -0.91
N PHE A 49 -4.44 6.92 0.14
CA PHE A 49 -3.86 8.26 0.01
C PHE A 49 -2.63 8.27 -0.91
N HIS A 50 -1.88 7.17 -0.98
CA HIS A 50 -0.82 7.03 -1.98
C HIS A 50 -1.40 7.01 -3.40
N LYS A 51 -2.54 6.32 -3.62
CA LYS A 51 -3.23 6.27 -4.93
C LYS A 51 -3.73 7.65 -5.36
N GLN A 52 -4.43 8.35 -4.45
CA GLN A 52 -4.92 9.71 -4.73
C GLN A 52 -3.76 10.68 -5.01
N SER A 53 -2.69 10.61 -4.21
CA SER A 53 -1.48 11.44 -4.39
C SER A 53 -0.82 11.21 -5.74
N ASP A 54 -0.73 9.96 -6.21
CA ASP A 54 -0.22 9.62 -7.55
C ASP A 54 -1.05 10.31 -8.65
N GLY A 55 -2.38 10.28 -8.51
CA GLY A 55 -3.29 11.00 -9.39
C GLY A 55 -3.12 12.52 -9.37
N PHE A 56 -2.89 13.12 -8.20
CA PHE A 56 -2.63 14.57 -8.07
C PHE A 56 -1.31 14.98 -8.74
N ILE A 57 -0.24 14.23 -8.48
CA ILE A 57 1.09 14.49 -9.07
C ILE A 57 1.00 14.43 -10.60
N GLU A 58 0.32 13.42 -11.13
CA GLU A 58 0.17 13.24 -12.56
C GLU A 58 -0.66 14.37 -13.21
N ARG A 59 -1.75 14.78 -12.57
CA ARG A 59 -2.54 15.94 -13.02
C ARG A 59 -1.71 17.22 -13.01
N GLY A 60 -0.92 17.44 -11.97
CA GLY A 60 -0.05 18.62 -11.84
C GLY A 60 1.02 18.70 -12.94
N ARG A 61 1.43 17.57 -13.52
CA ARG A 61 2.40 17.53 -14.63
C ARG A 61 1.80 17.87 -15.99
N GLY A 62 0.48 17.81 -16.14
CA GLY A 62 -0.22 18.21 -17.37
C GLY A 62 0.34 17.52 -18.62
N LYS A 63 0.96 18.29 -19.52
CA LYS A 63 1.55 17.80 -20.78
C LYS A 63 2.82 16.96 -20.61
N SER A 64 3.44 17.02 -19.43
CA SER A 64 4.62 16.22 -19.07
C SER A 64 4.24 15.03 -18.18
N SER A 65 3.01 14.52 -18.34
CA SER A 65 2.53 13.32 -17.68
C SER A 65 3.42 12.12 -18.02
N LEU A 66 3.66 11.25 -17.04
CA LEU A 66 4.48 10.05 -17.24
C LEU A 66 3.66 8.83 -17.67
N GLY A 67 2.33 8.91 -17.58
CA GLY A 67 1.43 7.78 -17.72
C GLY A 67 1.45 6.88 -16.49
N THR A 68 1.34 7.44 -15.27
CA THR A 68 1.35 6.60 -14.07
C THR A 68 0.15 5.66 -14.03
N THR A 69 0.33 4.48 -13.43
CA THR A 69 -0.76 3.50 -13.25
C THR A 69 -1.80 3.95 -12.23
N LYS A 70 -1.56 5.09 -11.54
CA LYS A 70 -2.40 5.67 -10.48
C LYS A 70 -2.67 4.69 -9.33
N LYS A 71 -1.81 3.68 -9.18
CA LYS A 71 -1.87 2.68 -8.12
C LYS A 71 -1.13 3.10 -6.86
N GLY A 72 -0.52 4.29 -6.82
CA GLY A 72 0.18 4.77 -5.62
C GLY A 72 1.56 4.15 -5.42
N ILE A 73 2.11 3.50 -6.45
CA ILE A 73 3.43 2.84 -6.39
C ILE A 73 4.54 3.87 -6.18
N GLY A 74 4.55 4.93 -6.98
CA GLY A 74 5.53 6.02 -6.87
C GLY A 74 5.51 6.68 -5.49
N PRO A 75 4.36 7.18 -5.00
CA PRO A 75 4.25 7.75 -3.66
C PRO A 75 4.65 6.76 -2.55
N THR A 76 4.29 5.49 -2.64
CA THR A 76 4.70 4.49 -1.63
C THR A 76 6.23 4.29 -1.60
N TYR A 77 6.88 4.25 -2.77
CA TYR A 77 8.34 4.20 -2.83
C TYR A 77 9.00 5.50 -2.35
N SER A 78 8.36 6.64 -2.56
CA SER A 78 8.80 7.91 -1.97
C SER A 78 8.76 7.84 -0.44
N SER A 79 7.66 7.35 0.14
CA SER A 79 7.52 7.12 1.58
C SER A 79 8.57 6.15 2.14
N LYS A 80 8.95 5.14 1.35
CA LYS A 80 10.05 4.22 1.67
C LYS A 80 11.41 4.94 1.68
N ALA A 81 11.66 5.83 0.72
CA ALA A 81 12.89 6.60 0.63
C ALA A 81 13.01 7.65 1.75
N THR A 82 11.92 8.32 2.11
CA THR A 82 11.83 9.29 3.22
C THR A 82 11.74 8.62 4.58
N ARG A 83 11.63 7.29 4.63
CA ARG A 83 11.58 6.45 5.84
C ARG A 83 10.35 6.72 6.72
N ASN A 84 9.31 7.34 6.18
CA ASN A 84 8.02 7.56 6.85
C ASN A 84 6.96 6.52 6.48
N GLY A 85 7.25 5.64 5.52
CA GLY A 85 6.36 4.58 5.07
C GLY A 85 6.09 3.51 6.12
N ILE A 86 4.90 2.90 6.02
CA ILE A 86 4.45 1.83 6.92
C ILE A 86 4.72 0.47 6.26
N ARG A 87 5.15 -0.49 7.07
CA ARG A 87 5.52 -1.84 6.63
C ARG A 87 4.52 -2.87 7.10
N ALA A 88 4.51 -4.05 6.46
CA ALA A 88 3.65 -5.16 6.85
C ALA A 88 3.87 -5.60 8.31
N GLY A 89 5.09 -5.52 8.82
CA GLY A 89 5.43 -5.82 10.21
C GLY A 89 4.85 -4.82 11.21
N ASP A 90 4.64 -3.56 10.80
CA ASP A 90 3.98 -2.57 11.66
C ASP A 90 2.51 -2.92 11.90
N LEU A 91 1.87 -3.58 10.93
CA LEU A 91 0.47 -4.01 11.04
C LEU A 91 0.29 -5.22 11.98
N VAL A 92 1.26 -6.15 11.99
CA VAL A 92 1.21 -7.37 12.81
C VAL A 92 1.64 -7.12 14.26
N GLY A 93 2.31 -6.01 14.52
CA GLY A 93 2.79 -5.61 15.86
C GLY A 93 1.71 -4.94 16.71
N ASP A 94 2.08 -3.80 17.30
CA ASP A 94 1.17 -2.99 18.11
C ASP A 94 0.28 -2.12 17.22
N PHE A 95 -1.02 -2.43 17.24
CA PHE A 95 -2.02 -1.70 16.46
C PHE A 95 -2.10 -0.22 16.82
N SER A 96 -1.88 0.15 18.08
CA SER A 96 -1.87 1.56 18.48
C SER A 96 -0.72 2.32 17.81
N MET A 97 0.48 1.73 17.78
CA MET A 97 1.63 2.31 17.09
C MET A 97 1.38 2.41 15.58
N PHE A 98 0.72 1.41 14.99
CA PHE A 98 0.33 1.45 13.58
C PHE A 98 -0.63 2.61 13.30
N SER A 99 -1.70 2.78 14.09
CA SER A 99 -2.66 3.87 13.94
C SER A 99 -1.98 5.23 14.03
N ASP A 100 -1.07 5.42 14.98
CA ASP A 100 -0.33 6.67 15.13
C ASP A 100 0.59 6.95 13.93
N LYS A 101 1.31 5.93 13.45
CA LYS A 101 2.12 6.04 12.22
C LYS A 101 1.25 6.37 11.00
N LEU A 102 0.07 5.76 10.89
CA LEU A 102 -0.87 5.99 9.81
C LEU A 102 -1.42 7.42 9.81
N ARG A 103 -1.81 7.93 10.97
CA ARG A 103 -2.21 9.33 11.12
C ARG A 103 -1.08 10.28 10.76
N ASN A 104 0.14 10.00 11.22
CA ASN A 104 1.31 10.84 10.94
C ASN A 104 1.66 10.91 9.44
N ILE A 105 1.70 9.75 8.75
CA ILE A 105 1.99 9.75 7.31
C ILE A 105 0.86 10.41 6.52
N TYR A 106 -0.40 10.19 6.90
CA TYR A 106 -1.52 10.85 6.23
C TYR A 106 -1.44 12.37 6.40
N ASN A 107 -1.16 12.86 7.61
CA ASN A 107 -0.99 14.30 7.85
C ASN A 107 0.13 14.90 7.01
N TYR A 108 1.26 14.18 6.87
CA TYR A 108 2.34 14.58 5.97
C TYR A 108 1.87 14.72 4.51
N TYR A 109 1.07 13.76 4.02
CA TYR A 109 0.50 13.83 2.67
C TYR A 109 -0.55 14.94 2.55
N LYS A 110 -1.39 15.17 3.57
CA LYS A 110 -2.43 16.23 3.58
C LYS A 110 -1.84 17.63 3.55
N LEU A 111 -0.68 17.84 4.18
CA LEU A 111 0.06 19.11 4.07
C LEU A 111 0.56 19.36 2.65
N THR A 112 0.92 18.30 1.92
CA THR A 112 1.43 18.38 0.54
C THR A 112 0.28 18.48 -0.47
N PHE A 113 -0.83 17.78 -0.20
CA PHE A 113 -2.02 17.70 -1.05
C PHE A 113 -3.25 18.02 -0.19
N PRO A 114 -3.63 19.30 -0.06
CA PRO A 114 -4.75 19.74 0.79
C PRO A 114 -6.09 19.11 0.40
N ASP A 115 -6.25 18.75 -0.89
CA ASP A 115 -7.46 18.15 -1.45
C ASP A 115 -7.60 16.63 -1.16
N LEU A 116 -6.73 16.06 -0.31
CA LEU A 116 -6.86 14.66 0.12
C LEU A 116 -8.08 14.48 1.03
N ASP A 117 -9.09 13.81 0.51
CA ASP A 117 -10.31 13.44 1.22
C ASP A 117 -10.36 11.93 1.41
N ILE A 118 -9.77 11.48 2.52
CA ILE A 118 -9.76 10.07 2.93
C ILE A 118 -10.04 10.01 4.42
N ASP A 119 -11.00 9.17 4.76
CA ASP A 119 -11.32 8.82 6.13
C ASP A 119 -10.33 7.77 6.65
N ILE A 120 -9.36 8.24 7.44
CA ILE A 120 -8.36 7.35 8.06
C ILE A 120 -8.99 6.49 9.15
N GLU A 121 -9.97 7.00 9.89
CA GLU A 121 -10.55 6.26 11.02
C GLU A 121 -11.27 5.02 10.50
N LYS A 122 -11.97 5.13 9.37
CA LYS A 122 -12.52 3.96 8.65
C LYS A 122 -11.46 2.98 8.13
N THR A 123 -10.21 3.43 7.95
CA THR A 123 -9.09 2.56 7.55
C THR A 123 -8.46 1.85 8.76
N ILE A 124 -8.69 2.38 9.97
CA ILE A 124 -8.20 1.84 11.25
C ILE A 124 -9.25 0.90 11.89
N GLU A 125 -10.53 1.06 11.59
CA GLU A 125 -11.60 0.12 11.97
C GLU A 125 -11.54 -1.22 11.20
#